data_AF-A0A7R9ZZP0-F1
#
_entry.id   AF-A0A7R9ZZP0-F1
#
_cell.length_a   1.000
_cell.length_b   1.000
_cell.length_c   1.000
_cell.angle_alpha   90.00
_cell.angle_beta   90.00
_cell.angle_gamma   90.00
#
_symmetry.space_group_name_H-M   'P 1'
#
loop_
_entity.id
_entity.type
_entity.pdbx_description
1 polymer ?
#
loop_
_entity_poly.entity_id
_entity_poly.type
_entity_poly.pdbx_seq_one_letter_code
_entity_poly.pdbx_strand_id
1 'polypeptide(L)'
;MAKSATNSAVSPPALGCEGSPKVDPPFHDFLPIEWVHIPKTGTSFLDTLTHLPGACPCCPANLRDYGVFEPGCCNAKVFDTRFFVDAVHPGIEDLPGGFEAGKGRFMTFMRQPEQRFLSMVHYVVDGNDTETITKPDMTLDDKKVFFAGWATKMLVRGGKRLPLSSHDSTFLERHIDLTKPARFKRVPYEPLVGTAWESFNQDYGGWLFPLSVSQDEVEEAKMRLRTGFSFIGMTEKWELSICLFNVMLNQTCCADQFLNFRPTYGNHQTTYDTAVLNGWRDPYDNELFNVATEVFEANLKRYNVSEVSCQRCWREAGVR
;
A
#
# COMPACT_ATOMS: atom_id res chain seq x y z
N MET A 1 -14.22 -41.55 -17.07
CA MET A 1 -14.50 -40.09 -17.11
C MET A 1 -15.25 -39.73 -15.84
N ALA A 2 -14.52 -39.29 -14.80
CA ALA A 2 -15.12 -38.87 -13.54
C ALA A 2 -15.47 -37.38 -13.63
N LYS A 3 -16.75 -37.05 -13.45
CA LYS A 3 -17.23 -35.66 -13.41
C LYS A 3 -16.78 -35.05 -12.08
N SER A 4 -15.91 -34.05 -12.16
CA SER A 4 -15.53 -33.22 -11.01
C SER A 4 -16.77 -32.44 -10.56
N ALA A 5 -17.24 -32.71 -9.34
CA ALA A 5 -18.33 -31.98 -8.71
C ALA A 5 -17.79 -30.63 -8.23
N THR A 6 -18.15 -29.56 -8.92
CA THR A 6 -17.93 -28.19 -8.44
C THR A 6 -18.86 -27.96 -7.24
N ASN A 7 -18.30 -28.02 -6.03
CA ASN A 7 -18.98 -27.54 -4.83
C ASN A 7 -19.11 -26.02 -4.91
N SER A 8 -20.30 -25.54 -5.24
CA SER A 8 -20.68 -24.14 -5.10
C SER A 8 -20.61 -23.78 -3.62
N ALA A 9 -19.54 -23.09 -3.21
CA ALA A 9 -19.41 -22.60 -1.85
C ALA A 9 -20.57 -21.64 -1.57
N VAL A 10 -21.42 -22.01 -0.60
CA VAL A 10 -22.48 -21.15 -0.09
C VAL A 10 -21.79 -19.94 0.54
N SER A 11 -22.00 -18.75 -0.01
CA SER A 11 -21.47 -17.52 0.57
C SER A 11 -22.00 -17.40 2.00
N PRO A 12 -21.13 -17.16 3.00
CA PRO A 12 -21.58 -16.99 4.38
C PRO A 12 -22.65 -15.88 4.44
N PRO A 13 -23.67 -16.03 5.29
CA PRO A 13 -24.70 -15.00 5.45
C PRO A 13 -24.03 -13.68 5.77
N ALA A 14 -24.38 -12.63 5.03
CA ALA A 14 -23.87 -11.29 5.26
C ALA A 14 -24.07 -10.95 6.73
N LEU A 15 -22.99 -10.71 7.47
CA LEU A 15 -23.04 -10.24 8.84
C LEU A 15 -24.00 -9.04 8.88
N GLY A 16 -24.99 -9.10 9.77
CA GLY A 16 -26.21 -8.29 9.74
C GLY A 16 -25.99 -6.78 9.92
N CYS A 17 -25.51 -6.11 8.88
CA CYS A 17 -25.21 -4.68 8.85
C CYS A 17 -26.35 -3.84 8.24
N GLU A 18 -27.58 -4.37 8.28
CA GLU A 18 -28.77 -3.61 7.92
C GLU A 18 -28.92 -2.41 8.88
N GLY A 19 -28.87 -1.19 8.33
CA GLY A 19 -28.92 0.06 9.11
C GLY A 19 -27.59 0.78 9.28
N SER A 20 -26.51 0.29 8.64
CA SER A 20 -25.22 0.99 8.62
C SER A 20 -25.35 2.45 8.16
N PRO A 21 -24.54 3.37 8.71
CA PRO A 21 -24.48 4.74 8.23
C PRO A 21 -24.29 4.76 6.71
N LYS A 22 -25.10 5.58 6.02
CA LYS A 22 -24.86 5.84 4.61
C LYS A 22 -23.53 6.56 4.48
N VAL A 23 -22.82 6.24 3.41
CA VAL A 23 -21.62 6.97 3.02
C VAL A 23 -22.00 8.44 2.82
N ASP A 24 -21.21 9.35 3.39
CA ASP A 24 -21.51 10.77 3.32
C ASP A 24 -21.51 11.24 1.86
N PRO A 25 -22.49 12.08 1.42
CA PRO A 25 -22.59 12.51 0.02
C PRO A 25 -21.30 13.11 -0.59
N PRO A 26 -20.46 13.88 0.15
CA PRO A 26 -19.18 14.36 -0.36
C PRO A 26 -18.19 13.27 -0.82
N PHE A 27 -18.40 12.00 -0.41
CA PHE A 27 -17.55 10.89 -0.85
C PHE A 27 -17.92 10.34 -2.21
N HIS A 28 -19.15 10.56 -2.70
CA HIS A 28 -19.67 9.83 -3.86
C HIS A 28 -18.79 9.95 -5.10
N ASP A 29 -18.13 11.10 -5.30
CA ASP A 29 -17.25 11.34 -6.45
C ASP A 29 -15.93 10.56 -6.36
N PHE A 30 -15.60 10.00 -5.19
CA PHE A 30 -14.38 9.24 -4.91
C PHE A 30 -14.63 7.74 -4.77
N LEU A 31 -15.87 7.25 -4.95
CA LEU A 31 -16.21 5.84 -4.75
C LEU A 31 -16.25 5.02 -6.05
N PRO A 32 -15.82 3.73 -6.01
CA PRO A 32 -15.08 3.12 -4.92
C PRO A 32 -13.68 3.74 -4.79
N ILE A 33 -13.16 3.82 -3.56
CA ILE A 33 -11.80 4.23 -3.26
C ILE A 33 -10.85 3.15 -3.74
N GLU A 34 -9.93 3.55 -4.61
CA GLU A 34 -8.89 2.68 -5.14
C GLU A 34 -7.55 2.98 -4.43
N TRP A 35 -7.18 2.17 -3.44
CA TRP A 35 -5.95 2.43 -2.67
C TRP A 35 -4.74 1.74 -3.30
N VAL A 36 -3.78 2.53 -3.78
CA VAL A 36 -2.47 2.02 -4.22
C VAL A 36 -1.54 2.01 -3.01
N HIS A 37 -1.42 0.86 -2.36
CA HIS A 37 -0.57 0.67 -1.18
C HIS A 37 0.88 0.38 -1.58
N ILE A 38 1.70 1.42 -1.73
CA ILE A 38 3.13 1.26 -2.02
C ILE A 38 3.83 0.66 -0.76
N PRO A 39 4.73 -0.34 -0.92
CA PRO A 39 5.36 -0.96 0.22
C PRO A 39 6.09 0.05 1.12
N LYS A 40 5.87 -0.10 2.44
CA LYS A 40 6.44 0.76 3.49
C LYS A 40 5.99 2.22 3.43
N THR A 41 4.86 2.51 2.79
CA THR A 41 4.27 3.86 2.74
C THR A 41 2.85 3.87 3.31
N GLY A 42 2.76 3.82 4.63
CA GLY A 42 1.51 4.16 5.31
C GLY A 42 0.47 3.04 5.33
N THR A 43 0.85 1.82 5.71
CA THR A 43 -0.16 0.77 5.98
C THR A 43 -1.19 1.22 7.02
N SER A 44 -0.81 2.07 7.96
CA SER A 44 -1.75 2.70 8.91
C SER A 44 -2.86 3.52 8.23
N PHE A 45 -2.74 3.88 6.95
CA PHE A 45 -3.79 4.56 6.21
C PHE A 45 -5.00 3.66 5.95
N LEU A 46 -4.80 2.34 5.96
CA LEU A 46 -5.91 1.39 5.97
C LEU A 46 -6.87 1.68 7.13
N ASP A 47 -6.33 2.01 8.30
CA ASP A 47 -7.14 2.34 9.47
C ASP A 47 -7.97 3.61 9.24
N THR A 48 -7.38 4.60 8.56
CA THR A 48 -8.13 5.78 8.12
C THR A 48 -9.31 5.42 7.24
N LEU A 49 -9.11 4.52 6.27
CA LEU A 49 -10.15 4.09 5.33
C LEU A 49 -11.25 3.26 6.01
N THR A 50 -10.89 2.41 6.98
CA THR A 50 -11.88 1.58 7.69
C THR A 50 -12.77 2.39 8.62
N HIS A 51 -12.25 3.47 9.18
CA HIS A 51 -12.98 4.37 10.06
C HIS A 51 -13.84 5.41 9.33
N LEU A 52 -13.87 5.39 7.99
CA LEU A 52 -14.81 6.20 7.23
C LEU A 52 -16.27 5.77 7.51
N PRO A 53 -17.19 6.71 7.74
CA PRO A 53 -18.61 6.43 7.89
C PRO A 53 -19.16 5.60 6.73
N GLY A 54 -19.69 4.42 7.05
CA GLY A 54 -20.26 3.50 6.06
C GLY A 54 -19.25 2.65 5.29
N ALA A 55 -17.94 2.82 5.50
CA ALA A 55 -16.91 1.98 4.87
C ALA A 55 -16.86 0.59 5.51
N CYS A 56 -16.73 0.50 6.83
CA CYS A 56 -16.60 -0.79 7.52
C CYS A 56 -17.51 -0.91 8.76
N PRO A 57 -18.84 -0.75 8.58
CA PRO A 57 -19.79 -0.70 9.69
C PRO A 57 -19.95 -2.04 10.44
N CYS A 58 -19.50 -3.15 9.84
CA CYS A 58 -19.57 -4.49 10.42
C CYS A 58 -18.32 -4.83 11.24
N CYS A 59 -17.27 -4.01 11.13
CA CYS A 59 -16.03 -4.29 11.82
C CYS A 59 -16.12 -3.91 13.30
N PRO A 60 -15.63 -4.78 14.21
CA PRO A 60 -15.37 -4.39 15.59
C PRO A 60 -14.63 -3.06 15.66
N ALA A 61 -15.08 -2.14 16.53
CA ALA A 61 -14.43 -0.84 16.71
C ALA A 61 -12.96 -0.93 17.18
N ASN A 62 -12.56 -2.10 17.69
CA ASN A 62 -11.22 -2.40 18.15
C ASN A 62 -10.47 -3.34 17.21
N LEU A 63 -10.83 -3.40 15.92
CA LEU A 63 -10.12 -4.21 14.95
C LEU A 63 -8.71 -3.65 14.77
N ARG A 64 -7.78 -4.16 15.58
CA ARG A 64 -6.35 -3.91 15.43
C ARG A 64 -5.79 -4.98 14.50
N ASP A 65 -4.78 -4.63 13.73
CA ASP A 65 -4.05 -5.51 12.80
C ASP A 65 -4.78 -5.81 11.47
N TYR A 66 -4.35 -6.88 10.79
CA TYR A 66 -4.81 -7.35 9.48
C TYR A 66 -6.24 -7.93 9.48
N GLY A 67 -6.95 -7.92 10.62
CA GLY A 67 -8.33 -8.40 10.70
C GLY A 67 -9.28 -7.67 9.75
N VAL A 68 -8.92 -6.46 9.32
CA VAL A 68 -9.66 -5.67 8.31
C VAL A 68 -9.81 -6.41 6.97
N PHE A 69 -8.88 -7.30 6.67
CA PHE A 69 -8.92 -8.10 5.44
C PHE A 69 -9.86 -9.30 5.53
N GLU A 70 -10.56 -9.49 6.66
CA GLU A 70 -11.61 -10.50 6.74
C GLU A 70 -12.75 -10.15 5.76
N PRO A 71 -13.05 -11.05 4.80
CA PRO A 71 -14.11 -10.80 3.83
C PRO A 71 -15.44 -10.49 4.51
N GLY A 72 -16.13 -9.45 4.04
CA GLY A 72 -17.47 -9.07 4.51
C GLY A 72 -17.49 -8.07 5.68
N CYS A 73 -16.34 -7.65 6.20
CA CYS A 73 -16.25 -6.62 7.24
C CYS A 73 -16.52 -5.20 6.68
N CYS A 74 -16.09 -4.96 5.44
CA CYS A 74 -16.19 -3.67 4.77
C CYS A 74 -17.15 -3.70 3.58
N ASN A 75 -17.76 -2.55 3.31
CA ASN A 75 -18.60 -2.26 2.16
C ASN A 75 -17.72 -2.08 0.91
N ALA A 76 -17.64 -3.11 0.08
CA ALA A 76 -16.84 -3.12 -1.14
C ALA A 76 -17.24 -2.02 -2.16
N LYS A 77 -18.40 -1.37 -2.01
CA LYS A 77 -18.76 -0.19 -2.82
C LYS A 77 -18.02 1.07 -2.41
N VAL A 78 -17.51 1.10 -1.18
CA VAL A 78 -16.69 2.20 -0.64
C VAL A 78 -15.23 1.88 -0.83
N PHE A 79 -14.81 0.71 -0.35
CA PHE A 79 -13.43 0.29 -0.31
C PHE A 79 -13.39 -1.24 -0.37
N ASP A 80 -12.91 -1.79 -1.49
CA ASP A 80 -12.89 -3.24 -1.71
C ASP A 80 -11.65 -3.87 -1.06
N THR A 81 -11.82 -4.39 0.16
CA THR A 81 -10.74 -5.04 0.89
C THR A 81 -10.36 -6.41 0.34
N ARG A 82 -11.18 -7.02 -0.53
CA ARG A 82 -10.89 -8.34 -1.11
C ARG A 82 -9.62 -8.31 -1.94
N PHE A 83 -9.33 -7.15 -2.53
CA PHE A 83 -8.11 -6.96 -3.30
C PHE A 83 -6.84 -7.31 -2.48
N PHE A 84 -6.82 -6.92 -1.20
CA PHE A 84 -5.67 -7.18 -0.32
C PHE A 84 -5.56 -8.64 0.15
N VAL A 85 -6.62 -9.42 -0.01
CA VAL A 85 -6.56 -10.88 0.20
C VAL A 85 -5.74 -11.52 -0.92
N ASP A 86 -5.76 -10.96 -2.13
CA ASP A 86 -5.08 -11.53 -3.28
C ASP A 86 -3.70 -10.91 -3.52
N ALA A 87 -3.51 -9.62 -3.26
CA ALA A 87 -2.21 -8.96 -3.33
C ALA A 87 -2.14 -7.74 -2.39
N VAL A 88 -1.16 -7.71 -1.49
CA VAL A 88 -1.01 -6.57 -0.54
C VAL A 88 -0.48 -5.30 -1.23
N HIS A 89 0.25 -5.46 -2.34
CA HIS A 89 0.86 -4.37 -3.08
C HIS A 89 0.60 -4.56 -4.59
N PRO A 90 -0.61 -4.30 -5.07
CA PRO A 90 -0.88 -4.42 -6.50
C PRO A 90 -0.27 -3.32 -7.35
N GLY A 91 0.02 -3.67 -8.60
CA GLY A 91 0.15 -2.67 -9.63
C GLY A 91 -1.21 -2.00 -9.87
N ILE A 92 -1.19 -0.74 -10.25
CA ILE A 92 -2.42 0.04 -10.48
C ILE A 92 -3.28 -0.57 -11.60
N GLU A 93 -2.67 -1.30 -12.54
CA GLU A 93 -3.39 -2.01 -13.60
C GLU A 93 -3.99 -3.34 -13.13
N ASP A 94 -3.60 -3.84 -11.95
CA ASP A 94 -4.22 -5.01 -11.34
C ASP A 94 -5.52 -4.65 -10.58
N LEU A 95 -5.73 -3.36 -10.29
CA LEU A 95 -6.97 -2.88 -9.65
C LEU A 95 -8.16 -2.97 -10.62
N PRO A 96 -9.42 -3.03 -10.13
CA PRO A 96 -10.60 -3.22 -10.97
C PRO A 96 -10.72 -2.23 -12.14
N GLY A 97 -10.44 -2.71 -13.36
CA GLY A 97 -10.49 -1.92 -14.59
C GLY A 97 -9.24 -1.08 -14.88
N GLY A 98 -8.20 -1.18 -14.06
CA GLY A 98 -6.92 -0.49 -14.23
C GLY A 98 -6.97 1.01 -14.02
N PHE A 99 -5.91 1.71 -14.45
CA PHE A 99 -5.76 3.15 -14.20
C PHE A 99 -6.92 3.98 -14.74
N GLU A 100 -7.33 3.76 -15.99
CA GLU A 100 -8.36 4.58 -16.62
C GLU A 100 -9.73 4.44 -15.95
N ALA A 101 -10.08 3.24 -15.45
CA ALA A 101 -11.33 3.04 -14.75
C ALA A 101 -11.33 3.72 -13.37
N GLY A 102 -10.20 3.70 -12.66
CA GLY A 102 -10.03 4.26 -11.31
C GLY A 102 -9.65 5.75 -11.26
N LYS A 103 -9.39 6.38 -12.40
CA LYS A 103 -8.92 7.77 -12.48
C LYS A 103 -9.80 8.74 -11.69
N GLY A 104 -9.17 9.51 -10.81
CA GLY A 104 -9.83 10.45 -9.90
C GLY A 104 -10.34 9.81 -8.60
N ARG A 105 -10.17 8.50 -8.42
CA ARG A 105 -10.55 7.77 -7.20
C ARG A 105 -9.36 7.11 -6.50
N PHE A 106 -8.17 7.19 -7.10
CA PHE A 106 -6.97 6.64 -6.48
C PHE A 106 -6.54 7.45 -5.27
N MET A 107 -6.15 6.73 -4.22
CA MET A 107 -5.52 7.29 -3.03
C MET A 107 -4.19 6.57 -2.79
N THR A 108 -3.18 7.27 -2.28
CA THR A 108 -1.92 6.65 -1.88
C THR A 108 -1.18 7.47 -0.83
N PHE A 109 -0.19 6.85 -0.20
CA PHE A 109 0.82 7.52 0.59
C PHE A 109 2.18 7.32 -0.08
N MET A 110 2.97 8.38 -0.09
CA MET A 110 4.35 8.36 -0.56
C MET A 110 5.30 8.51 0.62
N ARG A 111 6.52 8.01 0.45
CA ARG A 111 7.63 8.16 1.40
C ARG A 111 8.89 8.42 0.60
N GLN A 112 9.79 9.19 1.18
CA GLN A 112 11.07 9.51 0.60
C GLN A 112 11.77 8.19 0.21
N PRO A 113 12.24 8.00 -1.04
CA PRO A 113 12.62 6.68 -1.54
C PRO A 113 13.74 6.00 -0.76
N GLU A 114 14.73 6.75 -0.29
CA GLU A 114 15.82 6.21 0.53
C GLU A 114 15.33 5.78 1.92
N GLN A 115 14.42 6.55 2.53
CA GLN A 115 13.75 6.17 3.78
C GLN A 115 12.87 4.92 3.61
N ARG A 116 12.15 4.83 2.48
CA ARG A 116 11.33 3.67 2.10
C ARG A 116 12.19 2.43 1.91
N PHE A 117 13.29 2.57 1.18
CA PHE A 117 14.28 1.52 0.95
C PHE A 117 14.85 0.99 2.27
N LEU A 118 15.37 1.86 3.14
CA LEU A 118 15.91 1.45 4.44
C LEU A 118 14.83 0.81 5.31
N SER A 119 13.59 1.31 5.27
CA SER A 119 12.48 0.66 5.96
C SER A 119 12.24 -0.76 5.49
N MET A 120 12.38 -1.03 4.19
CA MET A 120 12.29 -2.37 3.65
C MET A 120 13.47 -3.23 4.10
N VAL A 121 14.69 -2.70 4.04
CA VAL A 121 15.91 -3.42 4.46
C VAL A 121 15.84 -3.82 5.94
N HIS A 122 15.42 -2.92 6.82
CA HIS A 122 15.30 -3.20 8.26
C HIS A 122 14.14 -4.13 8.59
N TYR A 123 13.01 -3.99 7.88
CA TYR A 123 11.88 -4.91 8.03
C TYR A 123 12.27 -6.36 7.73
N VAL A 124 13.16 -6.55 6.75
CA VAL A 124 13.74 -7.85 6.38
C VAL A 124 14.70 -8.37 7.46
N VAL A 125 15.33 -7.52 8.27
CA VAL A 125 16.37 -7.95 9.25
C VAL A 125 15.80 -8.33 10.62
N ASP A 126 14.69 -7.72 11.06
CA ASP A 126 14.17 -7.89 12.42
C ASP A 126 13.16 -9.05 12.58
N GLY A 127 12.83 -9.78 11.51
CA GLY A 127 11.83 -10.86 11.52
C GLY A 127 12.43 -12.26 11.65
N ASN A 128 12.19 -12.93 12.78
CA ASN A 128 12.42 -14.37 12.93
C ASN A 128 11.58 -15.15 11.88
N ASP A 129 12.30 -15.67 10.88
CA ASP A 129 12.02 -16.82 10.01
C ASP A 129 11.14 -16.70 8.75
N THR A 130 10.26 -15.72 8.55
CA THR A 130 9.25 -15.87 7.46
C THR A 130 9.39 -14.99 6.21
N GLU A 131 10.18 -13.91 6.20
CA GLU A 131 10.04 -12.90 5.11
C GLU A 131 11.29 -12.54 4.32
N THR A 132 12.48 -13.03 4.68
CA THR A 132 13.65 -12.85 3.81
C THR A 132 13.60 -13.90 2.71
N ILE A 133 12.86 -13.58 1.64
CA ILE A 133 13.02 -14.26 0.34
C ILE A 133 14.44 -14.03 -0.19
N THR A 134 15.13 -12.99 0.27
CA THR A 134 16.51 -12.69 -0.06
C THR A 134 17.45 -13.67 0.63
N LYS A 135 18.41 -14.21 -0.12
CA LYS A 135 19.48 -15.02 0.45
C LYS A 135 20.36 -14.19 1.40
N PRO A 136 21.01 -14.82 2.41
CA PRO A 136 21.85 -14.11 3.37
C PRO A 136 23.01 -13.32 2.75
N ASP A 137 23.45 -13.69 1.55
CA ASP A 137 24.54 -13.05 0.81
C ASP A 137 24.09 -11.85 -0.05
N MET A 138 22.80 -11.54 -0.11
CA MET A 138 22.30 -10.37 -0.84
C MET A 138 22.82 -9.08 -0.19
N THR A 139 23.72 -8.40 -0.90
CA THR A 139 24.36 -7.18 -0.41
C THR A 139 23.37 -6.01 -0.38
N LEU A 140 23.76 -4.91 0.27
CA LEU A 140 22.97 -3.68 0.23
C LEU A 140 22.82 -3.15 -1.20
N ASP A 141 23.85 -3.30 -2.04
CA ASP A 141 23.81 -2.85 -3.44
C ASP A 141 22.90 -3.72 -4.31
N ASP A 142 22.87 -5.03 -4.08
CA ASP A 142 21.90 -5.92 -4.74
C ASP A 142 20.47 -5.51 -4.36
N LYS A 143 20.23 -5.16 -3.09
CA LYS A 143 18.92 -4.67 -2.63
C LYS A 143 18.54 -3.37 -3.31
N LYS A 144 19.49 -2.43 -3.52
CA LYS A 144 19.23 -1.18 -4.25
C LYS A 144 18.74 -1.46 -5.66
N VAL A 145 19.39 -2.39 -6.38
CA VAL A 145 18.97 -2.80 -7.73
C VAL A 145 17.57 -3.41 -7.70
N PHE A 146 17.31 -4.29 -6.75
CA PHE A 146 16.03 -4.99 -6.64
C PHE A 146 14.86 -4.04 -6.34
N PHE A 147 15.05 -3.08 -5.43
CA PHE A 147 14.01 -2.19 -4.96
C PHE A 147 13.89 -0.85 -5.70
N ALA A 148 14.82 -0.57 -6.64
CA ALA A 148 14.79 0.65 -7.44
C ALA A 148 13.50 0.75 -8.28
N GLY A 149 12.90 1.93 -8.26
CA GLY A 149 11.75 2.26 -9.09
C GLY A 149 10.47 1.52 -8.74
N TRP A 150 10.36 1.03 -7.49
CA TRP A 150 9.21 0.23 -7.08
C TRP A 150 7.89 0.98 -7.22
N ALA A 151 7.82 2.24 -6.76
CA ALA A 151 6.61 3.04 -6.89
C ALA A 151 6.30 3.28 -8.37
N THR A 152 7.33 3.55 -9.19
CA THR A 152 7.18 3.69 -10.64
C THR A 152 6.54 2.46 -11.26
N LYS A 153 7.08 1.27 -10.98
CA LYS A 153 6.56 -0.01 -11.46
C LYS A 153 5.11 -0.24 -11.02
N MET A 154 4.77 0.04 -9.77
CA MET A 154 3.38 -0.06 -9.29
C MET A 154 2.43 0.83 -10.05
N LEU A 155 2.87 2.04 -10.37
CA LEU A 155 2.01 3.04 -10.98
C LEU A 155 1.84 2.85 -12.48
N VAL A 156 2.63 1.99 -13.14
CA VAL A 156 2.56 1.84 -14.61
C VAL A 156 2.34 0.40 -15.09
N ARG A 157 2.60 -0.59 -14.24
CA ARG A 157 2.52 -2.00 -14.62
C ARG A 157 1.32 -2.70 -13.99
N GLY A 158 0.92 -3.80 -14.62
CA GLY A 158 0.00 -4.82 -14.10
C GLY A 158 -0.66 -5.62 -15.23
N GLY A 159 -1.58 -6.50 -14.86
CA GLY A 159 -2.46 -7.30 -15.73
C GLY A 159 -1.79 -8.38 -16.57
N LYS A 160 -0.48 -8.29 -16.84
CA LYS A 160 0.29 -9.26 -17.60
C LYS A 160 1.65 -9.48 -16.97
N ARG A 161 1.86 -10.70 -16.48
CA ARG A 161 3.19 -11.19 -16.13
C ARG A 161 4.06 -11.11 -17.38
N LEU A 162 5.00 -10.18 -17.41
CA LEU A 162 6.01 -10.17 -18.44
C LEU A 162 6.93 -11.38 -18.18
N PRO A 163 7.35 -12.11 -19.23
CA PRO A 163 8.36 -13.13 -19.07
C PRO A 163 9.62 -12.48 -18.50
N LEU A 164 10.23 -13.13 -17.50
CA LEU A 164 11.49 -12.68 -16.94
C LEU A 164 12.54 -12.66 -18.05
N SER A 165 13.31 -11.57 -18.12
CA SER A 165 14.51 -11.57 -18.96
C SER A 165 15.52 -12.60 -18.43
N SER A 166 16.47 -13.03 -19.25
CA SER A 166 17.55 -13.91 -18.78
C SER A 166 18.38 -13.26 -17.67
N HIS A 167 18.58 -11.94 -17.75
CA HIS A 167 19.22 -11.14 -16.71
C HIS A 167 18.44 -11.17 -15.40
N ASP A 168 17.13 -10.88 -15.43
CA ASP A 168 16.29 -10.86 -14.22
C ASP A 168 16.17 -12.26 -13.61
N SER A 169 16.02 -13.29 -14.44
CA SER A 169 16.00 -14.68 -13.98
C SER A 169 17.29 -15.04 -13.24
N THR A 170 18.44 -14.67 -13.81
CA THR A 170 19.76 -14.91 -13.18
C THR A 170 19.90 -14.14 -11.87
N PHE A 171 19.45 -12.88 -11.82
CA PHE A 171 19.46 -12.08 -10.60
C PHE A 171 18.62 -12.75 -9.50
N LEU A 172 17.41 -13.21 -9.83
CA LEU A 172 16.52 -13.86 -8.88
C LEU A 172 17.08 -15.19 -8.39
N GLU A 173 17.56 -16.04 -9.29
CA GLU A 173 18.17 -17.32 -8.92
C GLU A 173 19.39 -17.12 -8.02
N ARG A 174 20.15 -16.04 -8.24
CA ARG A 174 21.33 -15.73 -7.43
C ARG A 174 20.95 -15.22 -6.05
N HIS A 175 20.03 -14.26 -5.95
CA HIS A 175 19.82 -13.48 -4.71
C HIS A 175 18.53 -13.81 -3.96
N ILE A 176 17.60 -14.54 -4.56
CA ILE A 176 16.33 -14.92 -3.94
C ILE A 176 16.30 -16.45 -3.75
N ASP A 177 15.95 -16.90 -2.54
CA ASP A 177 15.68 -18.30 -2.27
C ASP A 177 14.24 -18.64 -2.65
N LEU A 178 14.05 -19.00 -3.92
CA LEU A 178 12.74 -19.37 -4.47
C LEU A 178 12.20 -20.68 -3.87
N THR A 179 13.04 -21.47 -3.20
CA THR A 179 12.69 -22.79 -2.66
C THR A 179 12.23 -22.74 -1.20
N LYS A 180 12.55 -21.65 -0.50
CA LYS A 180 12.14 -21.45 0.88
C LYS A 180 10.61 -21.48 0.96
N PRO A 181 10.00 -22.30 1.82
CA PRO A 181 8.55 -22.26 2.02
C PRO A 181 8.18 -20.91 2.63
N ALA A 182 7.27 -20.17 1.99
CA ALA A 182 6.71 -18.97 2.60
C ALA A 182 5.67 -19.41 3.63
N ARG A 183 5.88 -19.03 4.90
CA ARG A 183 4.86 -19.16 5.94
C ARG A 183 4.33 -17.78 6.27
N PHE A 184 3.42 -17.27 5.44
CA PHE A 184 2.62 -16.15 5.86
C PHE A 184 1.59 -16.66 6.86
N LYS A 185 1.68 -16.17 8.10
CA LYS A 185 0.55 -16.26 9.03
C LYS A 185 -0.52 -15.32 8.50
N ARG A 186 -1.38 -15.79 7.60
CA ARG A 186 -2.68 -15.14 7.42
C ARG A 186 -3.48 -15.43 8.68
N VAL A 187 -3.60 -14.46 9.56
CA VAL A 187 -4.62 -14.53 10.60
C VAL A 187 -5.95 -14.18 9.92
N PRO A 188 -7.01 -15.00 10.00
CA PRO A 188 -7.17 -16.27 10.71
C PRO A 188 -7.09 -17.55 9.84
N TYR A 189 -6.71 -17.46 8.56
CA TYR A 189 -6.79 -18.58 7.62
C TYR A 189 -5.56 -19.51 7.64
N GLU A 190 -5.75 -20.75 7.17
CA GLU A 190 -4.67 -21.74 7.04
C GLU A 190 -3.42 -21.13 6.37
N PRO A 191 -2.21 -21.49 6.81
CA PRO A 191 -1.00 -21.04 6.16
C PRO A 191 -1.09 -21.39 4.68
N LEU A 192 -0.93 -20.38 3.81
CA LEU A 192 -0.76 -20.61 2.38
C LEU A 192 0.42 -21.57 2.21
N VAL A 193 0.13 -22.78 1.73
CA VAL A 193 1.16 -23.76 1.41
C VAL A 193 1.65 -23.43 -0.01
N GLY A 194 2.80 -22.80 -0.11
CA GLY A 194 3.44 -22.43 -1.36
C GLY A 194 4.91 -22.10 -1.18
N THR A 195 5.59 -21.93 -2.31
CA THR A 195 6.96 -21.44 -2.36
C THR A 195 7.02 -19.95 -2.02
N ALA A 196 8.17 -19.47 -1.53
CA ALA A 196 8.45 -18.04 -1.39
C ALA A 196 8.21 -17.28 -2.69
N TRP A 197 8.47 -17.92 -3.83
CA TRP A 197 8.22 -17.35 -5.15
C TRP A 197 6.73 -17.17 -5.45
N GLU A 198 5.89 -18.16 -5.16
CA GLU A 198 4.45 -18.05 -5.36
C GLU A 198 3.86 -16.94 -4.49
N SER A 199 4.27 -16.88 -3.22
CA SER A 199 3.83 -15.82 -2.32
C SER A 199 4.34 -14.44 -2.75
N PHE A 200 5.61 -14.34 -3.17
CA PHE A 200 6.15 -13.09 -3.68
C PHE A 200 5.40 -12.61 -4.93
N ASN A 201 5.10 -13.51 -5.85
CA ASN A 201 4.30 -13.17 -7.03
C ASN A 201 2.85 -12.84 -6.69
N GLN A 202 2.32 -13.41 -5.60
CA GLN A 202 1.00 -13.06 -5.11
C GLN A 202 1.02 -11.64 -4.51
N ASP A 203 1.94 -11.36 -3.59
CA ASP A 203 1.99 -10.07 -2.88
C ASP A 203 2.43 -8.90 -3.76
N TYR A 204 3.29 -9.17 -4.75
CA TYR A 204 3.90 -8.15 -5.62
C TYR A 204 3.60 -8.38 -7.11
N GLY A 205 2.59 -9.19 -7.43
CA GLY A 205 1.94 -9.35 -8.74
C GLY A 205 2.83 -9.73 -9.95
N GLY A 206 4.11 -10.07 -9.75
CA GLY A 206 5.07 -10.30 -10.83
C GLY A 206 5.37 -9.07 -11.70
N TRP A 207 4.69 -7.93 -11.48
CA TRP A 207 4.86 -6.67 -12.19
C TRP A 207 6.16 -5.95 -11.81
N LEU A 208 6.84 -6.41 -10.75
CA LEU A 208 8.19 -5.98 -10.40
C LEU A 208 9.23 -6.18 -11.53
N PHE A 209 8.92 -7.02 -12.52
CA PHE A 209 9.81 -7.34 -13.62
C PHE A 209 9.33 -6.77 -14.96
N PRO A 210 10.26 -6.37 -15.85
CA PRO A 210 11.73 -6.44 -15.70
C PRO A 210 12.28 -5.51 -14.60
N LEU A 211 13.45 -5.81 -14.04
CA LEU A 211 13.98 -4.98 -12.93
C LEU A 211 14.29 -3.55 -13.39
N SER A 212 14.67 -3.37 -14.65
CA SER A 212 14.87 -2.06 -15.25
C SER A 212 13.57 -1.28 -15.34
N VAL A 213 13.66 0.03 -15.11
CA VAL A 213 12.59 0.99 -15.34
C VAL A 213 13.00 1.93 -16.46
N SER A 214 12.12 2.15 -17.44
CA SER A 214 12.37 3.09 -18.54
C SER A 214 12.02 4.53 -18.13
N GLN A 215 12.55 5.52 -18.86
CA GLN A 215 12.14 6.91 -18.63
C GLN A 215 10.66 7.13 -18.97
N ASP A 216 10.13 6.43 -19.99
CA ASP A 216 8.72 6.50 -20.35
C ASP A 216 7.82 6.02 -19.20
N GLU A 217 8.24 4.99 -18.47
CA GLU A 217 7.56 4.53 -17.25
C GLU A 217 7.60 5.60 -16.14
N VAL A 218 8.73 6.28 -15.96
CA VAL A 218 8.84 7.38 -14.99
C VAL A 218 7.89 8.53 -15.35
N GLU A 219 7.87 8.95 -16.62
CA GLU A 219 6.97 10.03 -17.08
C GLU A 219 5.50 9.65 -16.99
N GLU A 220 5.14 8.41 -17.34
CA GLU A 220 3.78 7.90 -17.20
C GLU A 220 3.35 7.87 -15.72
N ALA A 221 4.21 7.38 -14.81
CA ALA A 221 3.91 7.37 -13.39
C ALA A 221 3.69 8.80 -12.85
N LYS A 222 4.53 9.75 -13.25
CA LYS A 222 4.39 11.18 -12.89
C LYS A 222 3.06 11.75 -13.41
N MET A 223 2.68 11.42 -14.65
CA MET A 223 1.39 11.81 -15.23
C MET A 223 0.21 11.24 -14.43
N ARG A 224 0.28 9.96 -14.04
CA ARG A 224 -0.76 9.30 -13.26
C ARG A 224 -0.91 9.91 -11.87
N LEU A 225 0.19 10.21 -11.17
CA LEU A 225 0.15 10.93 -9.88
C LEU A 225 -0.56 12.27 -10.00
N ARG A 226 -0.30 13.03 -11.07
CA ARG A 226 -0.91 14.35 -11.28
C ARG A 226 -2.39 14.30 -11.64
N THR A 227 -2.84 13.25 -12.32
CA THR A 227 -4.15 13.25 -12.98
C THR A 227 -5.12 12.18 -12.51
N GLY A 228 -4.65 11.14 -11.84
CA GLY A 228 -5.48 10.00 -11.43
C GLY A 228 -5.73 9.88 -9.94
N PHE A 229 -4.95 10.55 -9.09
CA PHE A 229 -5.12 10.46 -7.65
C PHE A 229 -6.00 11.59 -7.13
N SER A 230 -7.04 11.24 -6.37
CA SER A 230 -7.82 12.21 -5.58
C SER A 230 -7.06 12.63 -4.33
N PHE A 231 -6.22 11.74 -3.78
CA PHE A 231 -5.46 12.01 -2.57
C PHE A 231 -4.05 11.39 -2.63
N ILE A 232 -3.05 12.17 -2.24
CA ILE A 232 -1.67 11.72 -2.05
C ILE A 232 -1.21 12.25 -0.69
N GLY A 233 -0.96 11.35 0.26
CA GLY A 233 -0.38 11.66 1.56
C GLY A 233 1.15 11.51 1.56
N MET A 234 1.81 12.13 2.53
CA MET A 234 3.26 12.03 2.74
C MET A 234 3.55 11.40 4.10
N THR A 235 4.33 10.33 4.12
CA THR A 235 4.67 9.59 5.35
C THR A 235 5.41 10.48 6.35
N GLU A 236 6.31 11.34 5.87
CA GLU A 236 7.08 12.30 6.66
C GLU A 236 6.23 13.42 7.26
N LYS A 237 5.02 13.62 6.72
CA LYS A 237 4.05 14.62 7.19
C LYS A 237 2.72 13.92 7.53
N TRP A 238 2.78 12.79 8.26
CA TRP A 238 1.63 11.92 8.55
C TRP A 238 0.43 12.69 9.10
N GLU A 239 0.60 13.39 10.24
CA GLU A 239 -0.49 14.11 10.90
C GLU A 239 -1.15 15.17 10.01
N LEU A 240 -0.34 15.85 9.20
CA LEU A 240 -0.81 16.85 8.25
C LEU A 240 -1.53 16.20 7.06
N SER A 241 -1.08 15.03 6.63
CA SER A 241 -1.72 14.25 5.56
C SER A 241 -3.10 13.72 5.98
N ILE A 242 -3.22 13.22 7.21
CA ILE A 242 -4.51 12.77 7.76
C ILE A 242 -5.46 13.95 7.97
N CYS A 243 -4.97 15.09 8.45
CA CYS A 243 -5.76 16.31 8.51
C CYS A 243 -6.25 16.75 7.12
N LEU A 244 -5.36 16.78 6.13
CA LEU A 244 -5.72 17.10 4.74
C LEU A 244 -6.80 16.16 4.22
N PHE A 245 -6.64 14.85 4.41
CA PHE A 245 -7.62 13.84 4.02
C PHE A 245 -9.01 14.14 4.62
N ASN A 246 -9.08 14.37 5.93
CA ASN A 246 -10.35 14.66 6.59
C ASN A 246 -10.97 15.98 6.11
N VAL A 247 -10.18 17.03 5.86
CA VAL A 247 -10.68 18.29 5.30
C VAL A 247 -11.20 18.10 3.87
N MET A 248 -10.47 17.38 3.02
CA MET A 248 -10.85 17.12 1.63
C MET A 248 -12.18 16.39 1.50
N LEU A 249 -12.45 15.48 2.44
CA LEU A 249 -13.62 14.62 2.43
C LEU A 249 -14.69 15.04 3.45
N ASN A 250 -14.52 16.20 4.08
CA ASN A 250 -15.41 16.75 5.11
C ASN A 250 -15.73 15.73 6.22
N GLN A 251 -14.68 15.14 6.78
CA GLN A 251 -14.75 14.15 7.85
C GLN A 251 -14.27 14.70 9.19
N THR A 252 -14.73 14.07 10.26
CA THR A 252 -14.23 14.34 11.61
C THR A 252 -12.95 13.54 11.84
N CYS A 253 -11.96 14.19 12.44
CA CYS A 253 -10.70 13.52 12.77
C CYS A 253 -10.90 12.53 13.91
N CYS A 254 -10.36 11.32 13.77
CA CYS A 254 -10.42 10.28 14.79
C CYS A 254 -9.00 9.91 15.24
N ALA A 255 -8.83 9.60 16.54
CA ALA A 255 -7.56 9.21 17.14
C ALA A 255 -6.89 8.05 16.39
N ASP A 256 -7.67 7.05 15.99
CA ASP A 256 -7.16 5.83 15.36
C ASP A 256 -6.45 6.13 14.02
N GLN A 257 -6.91 7.14 13.27
CA GLN A 257 -6.28 7.58 12.02
C GLN A 257 -4.83 8.09 12.19
N PHE A 258 -4.44 8.45 13.42
CA PHE A 258 -3.10 8.95 13.74
C PHE A 258 -2.21 7.88 14.37
N LEU A 259 -2.73 6.68 14.64
CA LEU A 259 -1.96 5.60 15.22
C LEU A 259 -1.03 4.95 14.19
N ASN A 260 0.16 4.57 14.66
CA ASN A 260 1.03 3.69 13.90
C ASN A 260 0.68 2.23 14.20
N PHE A 261 -0.14 1.61 13.36
CA PHE A 261 -0.54 0.20 13.52
C PHE A 261 0.54 -0.80 13.11
N ARG A 262 1.61 -0.34 12.49
CA ARG A 262 2.78 -1.18 12.18
C ARG A 262 4.06 -0.53 12.69
N PRO A 263 4.22 -0.41 14.02
CA PRO A 263 5.48 0.04 14.57
C PRO A 263 6.55 -0.97 14.15
N THR A 264 7.63 -0.47 13.54
CA THR A 264 8.82 -1.31 13.31
C THR A 264 9.35 -1.73 14.67
N TYR A 265 9.64 -3.02 14.87
CA TYR A 265 10.20 -3.52 16.13
C TYR A 265 11.51 -2.81 16.47
N GLY A 266 11.62 -2.26 17.68
CA GLY A 266 12.80 -1.53 18.16
C GLY A 266 12.57 -0.01 18.29
N ASN A 267 13.54 0.70 18.87
CA ASN A 267 13.55 2.17 18.97
C ASN A 267 13.87 2.83 17.61
N HIS A 268 13.41 2.25 16.50
CA HIS A 268 13.64 2.84 15.19
C HIS A 268 12.87 4.15 15.14
N GLN A 269 13.61 5.23 14.98
CA GLN A 269 13.05 6.56 14.71
C GLN A 269 12.18 6.47 13.45
N THR A 270 11.22 7.39 13.31
CA THR A 270 10.41 7.53 12.09
C THR A 270 11.28 7.75 10.84
N THR A 271 12.54 8.13 11.03
CA THR A 271 13.57 8.34 10.03
C THR A 271 14.78 7.42 10.25
N TYR A 272 15.26 6.79 9.18
CA TYR A 272 16.51 6.02 9.14
C TYR A 272 17.70 6.93 8.80
N ASP A 273 18.90 6.57 9.26
CA ASP A 273 20.13 7.22 8.83
C ASP A 273 20.47 6.82 7.38
N THR A 274 20.31 7.76 6.45
CA THR A 274 20.60 7.53 5.02
C THR A 274 22.09 7.62 4.69
N ALA A 275 22.96 7.99 5.63
CA ALA A 275 24.41 8.03 5.38
C ALA A 275 24.95 6.66 4.98
N VAL A 276 24.36 5.57 5.49
CA VAL A 276 24.70 4.18 5.14
C VAL A 276 24.51 3.86 3.65
N LEU A 277 23.75 4.68 2.92
CA LEU A 277 23.53 4.54 1.49
C LEU A 277 24.65 5.15 0.65
N ASN A 278 25.63 5.83 1.25
CA ASN A 278 26.77 6.47 0.59
C ASN A 278 26.34 7.41 -0.55
N GLY A 279 25.28 8.20 -0.31
CA GLY A 279 24.73 9.13 -1.29
C GLY A 279 23.93 8.48 -2.43
N TRP A 280 23.68 7.18 -2.38
CA TRP A 280 22.77 6.53 -3.32
C TRP A 280 21.37 7.15 -3.21
N ARG A 281 20.77 7.36 -4.38
CA ARG A 281 19.39 7.80 -4.54
C ARG A 281 18.69 6.87 -5.50
N ASP A 282 17.44 6.51 -5.21
CA ASP A 282 16.61 5.77 -6.16
C ASP A 282 16.50 6.57 -7.47
N PRO A 283 17.03 6.06 -8.59
CA PRO A 283 17.14 6.84 -9.82
C PRO A 283 15.78 7.11 -10.48
N TYR A 284 14.70 6.46 -10.04
CA TYR A 284 13.37 6.55 -10.63
C TYR A 284 12.38 7.18 -9.66
N ASP A 285 12.26 6.63 -8.45
CA ASP A 285 11.20 7.02 -7.51
C ASP A 285 11.43 8.40 -6.88
N ASN A 286 12.65 8.96 -6.94
CA ASN A 286 12.89 10.32 -6.47
C ASN A 286 12.15 11.36 -7.31
N GLU A 287 12.02 11.15 -8.63
CA GLU A 287 11.22 12.04 -9.48
C GLU A 287 9.74 11.98 -9.11
N LEU A 288 9.22 10.78 -8.87
CA LEU A 288 7.84 10.56 -8.45
C LEU A 288 7.56 11.19 -7.08
N PHE A 289 8.49 11.06 -6.14
CA PHE A 289 8.36 11.66 -4.81
C PHE A 289 8.28 13.19 -4.89
N ASN A 290 9.05 13.82 -5.78
CA ASN A 290 8.96 15.26 -6.02
C ASN A 290 7.58 15.64 -6.56
N VAL A 291 7.06 14.91 -7.57
CA VAL A 291 5.71 15.15 -8.11
C VAL A 291 4.62 14.92 -7.07
N ALA A 292 4.73 13.87 -6.27
CA ALA A 292 3.81 13.62 -5.15
C ALA A 292 3.83 14.76 -4.13
N THR A 293 5.01 15.29 -3.81
CA THR A 293 5.19 16.45 -2.92
C THR A 293 4.52 17.69 -3.51
N GLU A 294 4.72 17.97 -4.80
CA GLU A 294 4.05 19.07 -5.51
C GLU A 294 2.52 18.97 -5.42
N VAL A 295 1.96 17.78 -5.70
CA VAL A 295 0.50 17.55 -5.62
C VAL A 295 -0.01 17.69 -4.19
N PHE A 296 0.71 17.12 -3.21
CA PHE A 296 0.38 17.24 -1.79
C PHE A 296 0.36 18.71 -1.34
N GLU A 297 1.39 19.49 -1.65
CA GLU A 297 1.49 20.90 -1.28
C GLU A 297 0.46 21.77 -2.00
N ALA A 298 0.17 21.46 -3.27
CA ALA A 298 -0.92 22.10 -4.01
C ALA A 298 -2.28 21.84 -3.34
N ASN A 299 -2.51 20.62 -2.86
CA ASN A 299 -3.73 20.28 -2.12
C ASN A 299 -3.79 20.96 -0.76
N LEU A 300 -2.68 21.00 0.01
CA LEU A 300 -2.63 21.78 1.25
C LEU A 300 -3.08 23.23 1.02
N LYS A 301 -2.55 23.87 -0.03
CA LYS A 301 -2.95 25.23 -0.41
C LYS A 301 -4.42 25.31 -0.85
N ARG A 302 -4.87 24.40 -1.72
CA ARG A 302 -6.24 24.35 -2.25
C ARG A 302 -7.28 24.25 -1.15
N TYR A 303 -7.00 23.44 -0.12
CA TYR A 303 -7.92 23.18 0.99
C TYR A 303 -7.61 24.03 2.23
N ASN A 304 -6.69 24.99 2.14
CA ASN A 304 -6.26 25.85 3.25
C ASN A 304 -5.81 25.06 4.51
N VAL A 305 -5.09 23.97 4.28
CA VAL A 305 -4.58 23.06 5.31
C VAL A 305 -3.14 23.44 5.64
N SER A 306 -2.88 23.60 6.93
CA SER A 306 -1.59 23.96 7.54
C SER A 306 -1.55 23.37 8.95
N GLU A 307 -0.38 23.35 9.60
CA GLU A 307 -0.30 22.90 11.00
C GLU A 307 -1.20 23.70 11.94
N VAL A 308 -1.41 24.99 11.66
CA VAL A 308 -2.27 25.86 12.47
C VAL A 308 -3.74 25.51 12.26
N SER A 309 -4.19 25.34 11.00
CA SER A 309 -5.59 24.95 10.74
C SER A 309 -5.89 23.53 11.20
N CYS A 310 -4.88 22.65 11.28
CA CYS A 310 -5.03 21.27 11.78
C CYS A 310 -5.08 21.14 13.30
N GLN A 311 -4.78 22.17 14.09
CA GLN A 311 -4.85 22.08 15.56
C GLN A 311 -6.21 21.62 16.06
N ARG A 312 -7.29 22.02 15.38
CA ARG A 312 -8.65 21.57 15.73
C ARG A 312 -8.79 20.06 15.54
N CYS A 313 -8.43 19.57 14.35
CA CYS A 313 -8.44 18.14 14.00
C CYS A 313 -7.63 17.30 14.99
N TRP A 314 -6.42 17.76 15.34
CA TRP A 314 -5.55 17.05 16.29
C TRP A 314 -6.10 17.03 17.71
N ARG A 315 -6.73 18.11 18.18
CA ARG A 315 -7.41 18.14 19.48
C ARG A 315 -8.64 17.23 19.52
N GLU A 316 -9.45 17.25 18.46
CA GLU A 316 -10.62 16.36 18.33
C GLU A 316 -10.19 14.88 18.36
N ALA A 317 -9.06 14.56 17.73
CA ALA A 317 -8.46 13.23 17.74
C ALA A 317 -7.63 12.91 18.99
N GLY A 318 -7.44 13.84 19.94
CA GLY A 318 -6.64 13.63 21.15
C GLY A 318 -5.14 13.39 20.91
N VAL A 319 -4.60 13.87 19.78
CA VAL A 319 -3.19 13.73 19.40
C VAL A 319 -2.32 14.83 20.04
N ARG A 320 -2.89 16.03 20.24
CA ARG A 320 -2.24 17.21 20.83
C ARG A 320 -3.20 18.02 21.68
#